data_AF-A0AAN4W3N7-F1
#
_entry.id   AF-A0AAN4W3N7-F1
#
_cell.length_a   1.000
_cell.length_b   1.000
_cell.length_c   1.000
_cell.angle_alpha   90.00
_cell.angle_beta   90.00
_cell.angle_gamma   90.00
#
_symmetry.space_group_name_H-M   'P 1'
#
loop_
_entity.id
_entity.type
_entity.pdbx_description
1 polymer ?
#
loop_
_entity_poly.entity_id
_entity_poly.type
_entity_poly.pdbx_seq_one_letter_code
_entity_poly.pdbx_strand_id
1 'polypeptide(L)' 'MKNLEVYFIDLFCGAGGTSSGAHLAGAKVLACVNHNANAIKSHTLNHPEAVHFTEDIRDFRVVENFWKSL' A
#
# COMPACT_ATOMS: atom_id res chain seq x y z
N MET A 1 -6.23 -19.91 20.52
CA MET A 1 -6.22 -18.45 20.31
C MET A 1 -6.43 -18.22 18.82
N LYS A 2 -7.37 -17.36 18.39
CA LYS A 2 -7.49 -17.04 16.96
C LYS A 2 -6.23 -16.28 16.53
N ASN A 3 -5.63 -16.66 15.42
CA ASN A 3 -4.60 -15.83 14.80
C ASN A 3 -5.26 -14.51 14.39
N LEU A 4 -4.68 -13.39 14.83
CA LEU A 4 -5.11 -12.06 14.42
C LEU A 4 -4.44 -11.76 13.09
N GLU A 5 -5.23 -11.62 12.02
CA GLU A 5 -4.72 -11.08 10.77
C GLU A 5 -4.69 -9.55 10.85
N VAL A 6 -3.51 -8.99 10.61
CA VAL A 6 -3.31 -7.54 10.58
C VAL A 6 -3.21 -7.11 9.12
N TYR A 7 -4.09 -6.22 8.72
CA TYR A 7 -4.05 -5.59 7.39
C TYR A 7 -3.45 -4.19 7.50
N PHE A 8 -2.58 -3.84 6.55
CA PHE A 8 -1.86 -2.58 6.52
C PHE A 8 -2.12 -1.81 5.23
N ILE A 9 -2.32 -0.50 5.34
CA ILE A 9 -2.43 0.43 4.21
C ILE A 9 -1.32 1.46 4.37
N ASP A 10 -0.39 1.49 3.42
CA ASP A 10 0.82 2.33 3.49
C ASP A 10 0.59 3.67 2.79
N LEU A 11 0.21 4.68 3.58
CA LEU A 11 0.06 6.05 3.09
C LEU A 11 1.44 6.71 3.03
N PHE A 12 1.78 7.32 1.90
CA PHE A 12 3.12 7.86 1.63
C PHE A 12 4.21 6.78 1.50
N CYS A 13 3.89 5.64 0.89
CA CYS A 13 4.70 4.41 0.95
C CYS A 13 6.14 4.47 0.43
N GLY A 14 6.55 5.55 -0.24
CA GLY A 14 7.82 5.66 -0.92
C GLY A 14 8.10 4.43 -1.79
N ALA A 15 9.32 3.90 -1.70
CA ALA A 15 9.73 2.68 -2.40
C ALA A 15 9.36 1.37 -1.65
N GLY A 16 8.66 1.44 -0.51
CA GLY A 16 8.14 0.27 0.21
C GLY A 16 8.94 -0.21 1.41
N GLY A 17 9.80 0.62 2.01
CA GLY A 17 10.58 0.25 3.20
C GLY A 17 9.71 -0.11 4.41
N THR A 18 8.72 0.74 4.71
CA THR A 18 7.74 0.49 5.79
C THR A 18 6.90 -0.75 5.50
N SER A 19 6.42 -0.90 4.27
CA SER A 19 5.70 -2.08 3.81
C SER A 19 6.49 -3.38 3.98
N SER A 20 7.80 -3.39 3.72
CA SER A 20 8.66 -4.56 4.00
C SER A 20 8.72 -4.86 5.50
N GLY A 21 8.86 -3.84 6.34
CA GLY A 21 8.79 -3.99 7.79
C GLY A 21 7.46 -4.56 8.26
N ALA A 22 6.34 -4.10 7.70
CA ALA A 22 5.00 -4.60 8.01
C ALA A 22 4.85 -6.09 7.66
N HIS A 23 5.33 -6.52 6.49
CA HIS A 23 5.35 -7.94 6.11
C HIS A 23 6.19 -8.78 7.08
N LEU A 24 7.39 -8.29 7.46
CA LEU A 24 8.24 -8.97 8.43
C LEU A 24 7.59 -9.09 9.81
N ALA A 25 6.73 -8.14 10.18
CA ALA A 25 5.93 -8.19 11.42
C ALA A 25 4.67 -9.07 11.30
N GLY A 26 4.42 -9.72 10.15
CA GLY A 26 3.29 -10.61 9.92
C GLY A 26 2.00 -9.91 9.46
N ALA A 27 2.07 -8.62 9.10
CA ALA A 27 0.95 -7.91 8.51
C ALA A 27 0.90 -8.11 6.99
N LYS A 28 -0.32 -8.06 6.42
CA LYS A 28 -0.53 -8.05 4.97
C LYS A 28 -0.76 -6.63 4.48
N VAL A 29 0.11 -6.13 3.60
CA VAL A 29 -0.09 -4.82 2.95
C VAL A 29 -1.13 -4.98 1.85
N LEU A 30 -2.28 -4.33 2.00
CA LEU A 30 -3.37 -4.42 1.04
C LEU A 30 -3.29 -3.36 -0.05
N ALA A 31 -2.88 -2.15 0.32
CA ALA A 31 -2.82 -1.01 -0.59
C ALA A 31 -1.74 -0.01 -0.17
N CYS A 32 -1.27 0.76 -1.13
CA CYS A 32 -0.34 1.86 -0.88
C CYS A 32 -0.65 3.07 -1.76
N VAL A 33 -0.29 4.25 -1.27
CA VAL A 33 -0.51 5.53 -1.97
C VAL A 33 0.77 6.33 -1.99
N ASN A 34 1.14 6.82 -3.17
CA ASN A 34 2.22 7.79 -3.32
C ASN A 34 2.02 8.68 -4.55
N HIS A 35 2.42 9.94 -4.45
CA HIS A 35 2.32 10.87 -5.58
C HIS A 35 3.43 10.66 -6.63
N ASN A 36 4.53 9.98 -6.26
CA ASN A 36 5.68 9.79 -7.13
C ASN A 36 5.61 8.44 -7.86
N ALA A 37 5.45 8.49 -9.19
CA ALA A 37 5.38 7.30 -10.04
C ALA A 37 6.62 6.39 -9.98
N ASN A 38 7.82 6.96 -9.78
CA ASN A 38 9.04 6.15 -9.63
C ASN A 38 9.06 5.40 -8.30
N ALA A 39 8.55 6.02 -7.24
CA ALA A 39 8.40 5.39 -5.94
C ALA A 39 7.41 4.22 -6.03
N ILE A 40 6.25 4.43 -6.66
CA ILE A 40 5.27 3.36 -6.92
C ILE A 40 5.86 2.24 -7.77
N LYS A 41 6.57 2.55 -8.87
CA LYS A 41 7.20 1.52 -9.70
C LYS A 41 8.15 0.65 -8.88
N SER A 42 8.95 1.25 -8.00
CA SER A 42 9.81 0.50 -7.08
C SER A 42 9.00 -0.30 -6.08
N HIS A 43 7.94 0.28 -5.51
CA HIS A 43 7.07 -0.38 -4.55
C HIS A 43 6.38 -1.61 -5.17
N THR A 44 5.89 -1.52 -6.41
CA THR A 44 5.24 -2.63 -7.14
C THR A 44 6.19 -3.80 -7.38
N LEU A 45 7.47 -3.53 -7.64
CA LEU A 45 8.47 -4.60 -7.76
C LEU A 45 8.75 -5.30 -6.42
N ASN A 46 8.67 -4.57 -5.31
CA ASN A 46 8.95 -5.08 -3.97
C ASN A 46 7.73 -5.78 -3.32
N HIS A 47 6.52 -5.27 -3.59
CA HIS A 47 5.27 -5.65 -2.96
C HIS A 47 4.15 -5.85 -4.02
N PRO A 48 4.30 -6.81 -4.96
CA PRO A 48 3.41 -6.94 -6.11
C PRO A 48 1.95 -7.26 -5.76
N GLU A 49 1.72 -7.81 -4.56
CA GLU A 49 0.40 -8.21 -4.07
C GLU A 49 -0.48 -7.02 -3.63
N ALA A 50 0.12 -5.84 -3.39
CA ALA A 50 -0.59 -4.66 -2.93
C ALA A 50 -1.26 -3.91 -4.09
N VAL A 51 -2.39 -3.24 -3.82
CA VAL A 51 -2.97 -2.29 -4.77
C VAL A 51 -2.21 -0.97 -4.69
N HIS A 52 -1.81 -0.42 -5.83
CA HIS A 52 -0.95 0.77 -5.89
C HIS A 52 -1.69 1.97 -6.48
N PHE A 53 -1.77 3.07 -5.71
CA PHE A 53 -2.34 4.33 -6.18
C PHE A 53 -1.24 5.37 -6.36
N THR A 54 -1.01 5.77 -7.62
CA THR A 54 -0.07 6.86 -7.96
C THR A 54 -0.80 8.20 -7.93
N GLU A 55 -1.12 8.69 -6.74
CA GLU A 55 -2.06 9.79 -6.52
C GLU A 55 -1.63 10.70 -5.37
N ASP A 56 -2.23 11.90 -5.29
CA ASP A 56 -2.14 12.76 -4.10
C ASP A 56 -3.08 12.24 -3.02
N ILE A 57 -2.53 11.88 -1.86
CA ILE A 57 -3.30 11.33 -0.73
C ILE A 57 -4.37 12.28 -0.18
N ARG A 58 -4.25 13.59 -0.42
CA ARG A 58 -5.25 14.58 0.01
C ARG A 58 -6.52 14.52 -0.82
N ASP A 59 -6.47 13.83 -1.95
CA ASP A 59 -7.58 13.71 -2.87
C ASP A 59 -8.49 12.54 -2.50
N PHE A 60 -9.79 12.83 -2.32
CA PHE A 60 -10.78 11.80 -2.00
C PHE A 60 -10.93 10.73 -3.10
N ARG A 61 -10.48 11.03 -4.33
CA ARG A 61 -10.42 10.07 -5.44
C ARG A 61 -9.65 8.80 -5.09
N VAL A 62 -8.65 8.88 -4.21
CA VAL A 62 -7.91 7.70 -3.70
C VAL A 62 -8.86 6.70 -3.04
N VAL A 63 -9.78 7.19 -2.22
CA VAL A 63 -10.78 6.37 -1.51
C VAL A 63 -11.80 5.80 -2.48
N GLU A 64 -12.29 6.61 -3.42
CA GLU A 64 -13.23 6.16 -4.44
C GLU A 64 -12.62 5.08 -5.36
N ASN A 65 -11.36 5.26 -5.75
CA ASN A 65 -10.65 4.34 -6.62
C ASN A 65 -10.34 3.02 -5.91
N PHE A 66 -10.02 3.07 -4.60
CA PHE A 66 -9.89 1.87 -3.80
C PHE A 66 -11.17 1.03 -3.81
N TRP A 67 -12.33 1.65 -3.61
CA TRP A 67 -13.60 0.92 -3.57
C TRP A 67 -14.00 0.31 -4.92
N LYS A 68 -13.56 0.90 -6.04
CA LYS A 68 -13.77 0.35 -7.39
C LYS A 68 -12.80 -0.78 -7.76
N SER A 69 -11.71 -0.93 -7.01
CA SER A 69 -10.66 -1.93 -7.26
C SER A 69 -10.87 -3.25 -6.52
N LEU A 70 -11.87 -3.31 -5.64
CA LEU A 70 -12.37 -4.49 -4.94
C LEU A 70 -13.53 -5.13 -5.72
#